data_AF-A0A955WSK0-F1
#
_entry.id   AF-A0A955WSK0-F1
#
_cell.length_a   1.000
_cell.length_b   1.000
_cell.length_c   1.000
_cell.angle_alpha   90.00
_cell.angle_beta   90.00
_cell.angle_gamma   90.00
#
_symmetry.space_group_name_H-M   'P 1'
#
loop_
_entity.id
_entity.type
_entity.pdbx_description
1 polymer ?
#
loop_
_entity_poly.entity_id
_entity_poly.type
_entity_poly.pdbx_seq_one_letter_code
_entity_poly.pdbx_strand_id
1 'polypeptide(L)' 'MAETPTAAPGGLRCDQVLERLPDYLEDALPPGDRARVEGHLKVCANCARFGGAYAALVQLLQAEAAPADPR' A
#
# COMPACT_ATOMS: atom_id res chain seq x y z
N MET A 1 -13.21 -14.05 -21.74
CA MET A 1 -12.91 -14.36 -20.32
C MET A 1 -12.83 -13.02 -19.60
N ALA A 2 -13.91 -12.59 -18.95
CA ALA A 2 -13.94 -11.41 -18.10
C ALA A 2 -14.41 -11.92 -16.74
N GLU A 3 -13.45 -12.20 -15.87
CA GLU A 3 -13.74 -12.74 -14.55
C GLU A 3 -14.45 -11.69 -13.70
N THR A 4 -15.54 -12.13 -13.10
CA THR A 4 -16.46 -11.39 -12.25
C THR A 4 -15.74 -10.85 -10.99
N PRO A 5 -15.90 -9.56 -10.64
CA PRO A 5 -15.30 -9.01 -9.42
C PRO A 5 -16.07 -9.50 -8.18
N THR A 6 -15.48 -10.41 -7.42
CA THR A 6 -15.92 -10.69 -6.05
C THR A 6 -15.46 -9.54 -5.16
N ALA A 7 -16.41 -8.80 -4.59
CA ALA A 7 -16.10 -7.74 -3.64
C ALA A 7 -15.52 -8.35 -2.36
N ALA A 8 -14.25 -8.06 -2.08
CA ALA A 8 -13.51 -8.59 -0.94
C ALA A 8 -13.74 -7.75 0.35
N PRO A 9 -13.63 -8.36 1.55
CA PRO A 9 -13.91 -7.68 2.82
C PRO A 9 -12.97 -6.48 3.02
N GLY A 10 -13.55 -5.29 3.20
CA GLY A 10 -12.86 -3.98 3.19
C GLY A 10 -13.19 -3.09 1.98
N GLY A 11 -13.93 -3.62 1.00
CA GLY A 11 -14.43 -2.84 -0.14
C GLY A 11 -13.36 -2.42 -1.15
N LEU A 12 -12.16 -2.99 -1.07
CA LEU A 12 -11.07 -2.83 -2.04
C LEU A 12 -10.63 -4.21 -2.56
N ARG A 13 -10.28 -4.24 -3.85
CA ARG A 13 -9.56 -5.36 -4.47
C ARG A 13 -8.05 -5.22 -4.27
N CYS A 14 -7.32 -6.31 -4.49
CA CYS A 14 -5.86 -6.34 -4.36
C CYS A 14 -5.17 -5.26 -5.20
N ASP A 15 -5.53 -5.12 -6.48
CA ASP A 15 -4.96 -4.12 -7.38
C ASP A 15 -5.21 -2.69 -6.90
N GLN A 16 -6.41 -2.41 -6.38
CA GLN A 16 -6.75 -1.10 -5.82
C GLN A 16 -5.98 -0.78 -4.54
N VAL A 17 -5.61 -1.80 -3.74
CA VAL A 17 -4.72 -1.62 -2.59
C VAL A 17 -3.30 -1.30 -3.07
N LEU A 18 -2.80 -2.01 -4.08
CA LEU A 18 -1.46 -1.79 -4.64
C LEU A 18 -1.28 -0.36 -5.18
N GLU A 19 -2.28 0.16 -5.90
CA GLU A 19 -2.30 1.53 -6.41
C GLU A 19 -2.20 2.59 -5.30
N ARG A 20 -2.68 2.27 -4.09
CA ARG A 20 -2.74 3.18 -2.94
C ARG A 20 -1.54 3.06 -2.00
N LEU A 21 -0.66 2.08 -2.20
CA LEU A 21 0.49 1.86 -1.31
C LEU A 21 1.47 3.05 -1.25
N PRO A 22 1.80 3.76 -2.36
CA PRO A 22 2.67 4.94 -2.28
C PRO A 22 2.09 6.01 -1.34
N ASP A 23 0.85 6.43 -1.60
CA ASP A 23 0.14 7.43 -0.78
C ASP A 23 -0.05 6.96 0.67
N TYR A 24 -0.23 5.65 0.89
CA TYR A 24 -0.35 5.06 2.23
C TYR A 24 0.94 5.22 3.04
N LEU A 25 2.10 5.02 2.40
CA LEU A 25 3.42 5.14 3.03
C LEU A 25 3.78 6.60 3.30
N GLU A 26 3.35 7.52 2.45
CA GLU A 26 3.60 8.96 2.59
C GLU A 26 2.59 9.68 3.51
N ASP A 27 1.68 8.92 4.14
CA ASP A 27 0.57 9.46 4.93
C ASP A 27 -0.34 10.45 4.16
N ALA A 28 -0.42 10.28 2.85
CA ALA A 28 -1.18 11.14 1.94
C ALA A 28 -2.60 10.63 1.65
N LEU A 29 -2.96 9.42 2.11
CA LEU A 29 -4.31 8.88 1.91
C LEU A 29 -5.36 9.55 2.82
N PRO A 30 -6.57 9.83 2.29
CA PRO A 30 -7.70 10.21 3.11
C PRO A 30 -8.01 9.13 4.17
N PRO A 31 -8.48 9.51 5.38
CA PRO A 31 -8.69 8.57 6.49
C PRO A 31 -9.59 7.36 6.15
N GLY A 32 -10.62 7.57 5.32
CA GLY A 32 -11.51 6.50 4.87
C GLY A 32 -10.81 5.48 3.97
N ASP A 33 -9.94 5.93 3.08
CA ASP A 33 -9.20 5.05 2.19
C ASP A 33 -8.04 4.35 2.91
N ARG A 34 -7.38 5.03 3.85
CA ARG A 34 -6.43 4.43 4.78
C ARG A 34 -7.06 3.26 5.55
N ALA A 35 -8.25 3.47 6.13
CA ALA A 35 -8.95 2.41 6.87
C ALA A 35 -9.34 1.21 5.98
N ARG A 36 -9.71 1.45 4.72
CA ARG A 36 -10.03 0.38 3.75
C ARG A 36 -8.79 -0.41 3.35
N VAL A 37 -7.67 0.26 3.10
CA VAL A 37 -6.37 -0.38 2.82
C VAL A 37 -5.95 -1.25 4.01
N GLU A 38 -5.97 -0.70 5.22
CA GLU A 38 -5.62 -1.43 6.45
C GLU A 38 -6.55 -2.62 6.70
N GLY A 39 -7.86 -2.44 6.46
CA GLY A 39 -8.85 -3.51 6.54
C GLY A 39 -8.51 -4.66 5.58
N HIS A 40 -8.15 -4.36 4.34
CA HIS A 40 -7.75 -5.37 3.36
C HIS A 40 -6.42 -6.05 3.73
N LEU A 41 -5.41 -5.30 4.18
CA LEU A 41 -4.11 -5.85 4.59
C LEU A 41 -4.23 -6.84 5.77
N LYS A 42 -5.23 -6.67 6.64
CA LYS A 42 -5.50 -7.59 7.76
C LYS A 42 -6.04 -8.96 7.31
N VAL A 43 -6.64 -9.05 6.12
CA VAL A 43 -7.34 -10.26 5.66
C VAL A 43 -6.69 -10.91 4.45
N CYS A 44 -5.93 -10.16 3.64
CA CYS A 44 -5.26 -10.65 2.45
C CYS A 44 -3.77 -10.88 2.70
N ALA A 45 -3.37 -12.13 2.90
CA ALA A 45 -1.97 -12.50 3.14
C ALA A 45 -1.03 -12.08 2.00
N ASN A 46 -1.50 -12.09 0.75
CA ASN A 46 -0.69 -11.67 -0.40
C ASN A 46 -0.40 -10.16 -0.35
N CYS A 47 -1.42 -9.33 -0.11
CA CYS A 47 -1.25 -7.88 0.01
C CYS A 47 -0.43 -7.52 1.26
N ALA A 48 -0.59 -8.23 2.38
CA ALA A 48 0.23 -8.04 3.57
C ALA A 48 1.72 -8.32 3.28
N ARG A 49 2.01 -9.46 2.63
CA ARG A 49 3.38 -9.84 2.27
C ARG A 49 4.01 -8.85 1.30
N PHE A 50 3.29 -8.53 0.22
CA PHE A 50 3.77 -7.61 -0.80
C PHE A 50 3.94 -6.19 -0.24
N GLY A 51 2.92 -5.68 0.47
CA GLY A 51 2.94 -4.34 1.04
C GLY A 51 4.08 -4.16 2.05
N GLY A 52 4.37 -5.17 2.87
CA GLY A 52 5.53 -5.15 3.76
C GLY A 52 6.87 -5.09 3.02
N ALA A 53 7.03 -5.91 1.98
CA ALA A 53 8.26 -5.90 1.16
C ALA A 53 8.43 -4.57 0.39
N TYR A 54 7.34 -4.03 -0.16
CA TYR A 54 7.31 -2.73 -0.83
C TYR A 54 7.68 -1.60 0.14
N ALA A 55 7.08 -1.55 1.32
CA ALA A 55 7.39 -0.57 2.35
C ALA A 55 8.87 -0.62 2.76
N ALA A 56 9.42 -1.82 2.96
CA ALA A 56 10.83 -1.99 3.29
C ALA A 56 11.75 -1.47 2.18
N LEU A 57 11.44 -1.77 0.90
CA LEU A 57 12.20 -1.26 -0.24
C LEU A 57 12.16 0.27 -0.32
N VAL A 58 10.99 0.88 -0.19
CA VAL A 58 10.83 2.35 -0.23
C VAL A 58 11.62 3.00 0.90
N GLN A 59 11.55 2.46 2.12
CA GLN A 59 12.30 2.99 3.27
C GLN A 59 13.81 2.89 3.07
N LEU A 60 14.31 1.80 2.47
CA LEU A 60 15.74 1.67 2.13
C LEU A 60 16.16 2.76 1.15
N LEU A 61 15.41 2.94 0.06
CA LEU A 61 15.70 3.96 -0.94
C LEU A 61 15.62 5.38 -0.37
N GLN A 62 14.65 5.65 0.51
CA GLN A 62 14.52 6.94 1.20
C GLN A 62 15.69 7.19 2.17
N ALA A 63 16.18 6.16 2.85
CA ALA A 63 17.35 6.27 3.73
C ALA A 63 18.63 6.59 2.94
N GLU A 64 18.77 6.06 1.72
CA GLU A 64 19.88 6.41 0.81
C GLU A 64 19.70 7.79 0.15
N ALA A 65 18.46 8.19 -0.12
CA ALA A 65 18.11 9.48 -0.74
C ALA A 65 18.08 10.65 0.27
N ALA A 66 18.01 10.37 1.57
CA ALA A 66 18.16 11.38 2.61
C ALA A 66 19.54 12.06 2.46
N PRO A 67 19.61 13.39 2.35
CA PRO A 67 20.66 14.06 1.59
C PRO A 67 22.07 13.99 2.18
N ALA A 68 23.06 13.86 1.28
CA ALA A 68 24.22 14.74 1.30
C ALA A 68 23.71 16.19 1.32
N ASP A 69 23.93 16.88 2.44
CA ASP A 69 23.72 18.30 2.72
C ASP A 69 23.58 19.21 1.47
N PRO A 70 22.46 19.94 1.29
CA PRO A 70 22.37 20.97 0.28
C PRO A 70 23.24 22.18 0.68
N ARG A 71 24.45 22.25 0.10
CA ARG A 71 25.26 23.48 0.03
C ARG A 71 24.62 24.52 -0.88
#